data_AF-A0A434AB27-F1
#
_entry.id   AF-A0A434AB27-F1
#
_cell.length_a   1.000
_cell.length_b   1.000
_cell.length_c   1.000
_cell.angle_alpha   90.00
_cell.angle_beta   90.00
_cell.angle_gamma   90.00
#
_symmetry.space_group_name_H-M   'P 1'
#
loop_
_entity.id
_entity.type
_entity.pdbx_description
1 polymer ?
#
loop_
_entity_poly.entity_id
_entity_poly.type
_entity_poly.pdbx_seq_one_letter_code
_entity_poly.pdbx_strand_id
1 'polypeptide(L)'
;MNELYNKLETYFQFEKADSIVISISKSILLIISGAYFGLFLKEINSEPAIYRFNHLIYAVIGVIICMYIEYRRLKKERNFPVSILEHLKASEELQNLRNLYSRKIKIYEYIDNSIQSLNSNTCPILGGSENDLCHQDLSSGLLGVLTDLVERPNYFLNIDETKFTVGVYLENIHDRNSKIGELQSSEKFFILRDDLEINDQFPESLFNMESEEEEYFQIQTAIMESKKFDKYLCKRLTLSTRNLTIICSPITNVCEDCPPDGVIFTIYTEEKQCSPDMENVFQIFGRIVSNGISKYNDCVRSSKNIKVEEKHDHKEVLGKN
;
A
#
# COMPACT_ATOMS: atom_id res chain seq x y z
N MET A 1 9.00 2.21 21.53
CA MET A 1 9.22 3.45 22.32
C MET A 1 10.07 3.21 23.56
N ASN A 2 9.70 2.32 24.49
CA ASN A 2 10.48 2.09 25.73
C ASN A 2 11.93 1.61 25.48
N GLU A 3 12.16 0.75 24.47
CA GLU A 3 13.53 0.31 24.14
C GLU A 3 14.41 1.45 23.59
N LEU A 4 13.82 2.33 22.78
CA LEU A 4 14.50 3.50 22.23
C LEU A 4 14.78 4.53 23.33
N TYR A 5 13.81 4.75 24.22
CA TYR A 5 13.97 5.61 25.39
C TYR A 5 15.10 5.12 26.30
N ASN A 6 15.12 3.82 26.61
CA ASN A 6 16.18 3.22 27.42
C ASN A 6 17.55 3.33 26.73
N LYS A 7 17.65 3.06 25.43
CA LYS A 7 18.91 3.22 24.67
C LYS A 7 19.39 4.68 24.67
N LEU A 8 18.50 5.64 24.48
CA LEU A 8 18.80 7.07 24.58
C LEU A 8 19.25 7.44 25.99
N GLU A 9 18.52 6.99 27.02
CA GLU A 9 18.82 7.28 28.41
C GLU A 9 20.18 6.72 28.83
N THR A 10 20.48 5.49 28.45
CA THR A 10 21.75 4.84 28.80
C THR A 10 22.92 5.51 28.07
N TYR A 11 22.70 5.94 26.83
CA TYR A 11 23.66 6.75 26.08
C TYR A 11 23.91 8.11 26.78
N PHE A 12 22.84 8.84 27.16
CA PHE A 12 22.95 10.11 27.88
C PHE A 12 23.65 9.96 29.24
N GLN A 13 23.37 8.89 29.98
CA GLN A 13 24.00 8.62 31.26
C GLN A 13 25.49 8.29 31.11
N PHE A 14 25.85 7.46 30.13
CA PHE A 14 27.25 7.15 29.80
C PHE A 14 28.02 8.42 29.38
N GLU A 15 27.41 9.26 28.54
CA GLU A 15 28.03 10.52 28.09
C GLU A 15 28.20 11.55 29.20
N LYS A 16 27.26 11.61 30.15
CA LYS A 16 27.39 12.49 31.31
C LYS A 16 28.59 12.09 32.17
N ALA A 17 28.80 10.80 32.37
CA ALA A 17 29.95 10.28 33.10
C ALA A 17 31.27 10.57 32.35
N ASP A 18 31.34 10.30 31.05
CA ASP A 18 32.50 10.59 30.21
C ASP A 18 32.84 12.09 30.18
N SER A 19 31.84 12.97 30.08
CA SER A 19 32.02 14.42 30.08
C SER A 19 32.61 14.92 31.39
N ILE A 20 32.15 14.38 32.52
CA ILE A 20 32.71 14.71 33.85
C ILE A 20 34.18 14.28 33.94
N VAL A 21 34.51 13.07 33.51
CA VAL A 21 35.90 12.55 33.54
C VAL A 21 36.82 13.38 32.64
N ILE A 22 36.37 13.74 31.43
CA ILE A 22 37.12 14.58 30.50
C ILE A 22 37.33 15.99 31.08
N SER A 23 36.30 16.56 31.72
CA SER A 23 36.38 17.88 32.35
C SER A 23 37.38 17.91 33.51
N ILE A 24 37.36 16.89 34.37
CA ILE A 24 38.31 16.74 35.49
C ILE A 24 39.74 16.59 34.93
N SER A 25 39.93 15.72 33.93
CA SER A 25 41.24 15.48 33.30
C SER A 25 41.81 16.74 32.67
N LYS A 26 40.98 17.53 31.96
CA LYS A 26 41.36 18.83 31.41
C LYS A 26 41.79 19.81 32.49
N SER A 27 41.04 19.85 33.60
CA SER A 27 41.32 20.76 34.71
C SER A 27 42.67 20.44 35.35
N ILE A 28 42.97 19.16 35.59
CA ILE A 28 44.27 18.70 36.07
C ILE A 28 45.38 19.10 35.09
N LEU A 29 45.16 18.88 33.80
CA LEU A 29 46.17 19.16 32.76
C LEU A 29 46.47 20.66 32.63
N LEU A 30 45.45 21.51 32.75
CA LEU A 30 45.60 22.97 32.80
C LEU A 30 46.37 23.43 34.03
N ILE A 31 46.08 22.85 35.20
CA ILE A 31 46.81 23.18 36.44
C ILE A 31 48.29 22.82 36.31
N ILE A 32 48.59 21.61 35.82
CA ILE A 32 49.97 21.16 35.60
C ILE A 32 50.69 22.06 34.58
N SER A 33 50.04 22.36 33.46
CA SER A 33 50.61 23.24 32.42
C SER A 33 50.87 24.65 32.95
N GLY A 34 49.92 25.20 33.73
CA GLY A 34 50.06 26.49 34.39
C GLY A 34 51.19 26.51 35.42
N ALA A 35 51.38 25.42 36.18
CA ALA A 35 52.50 25.28 37.11
C ALA A 35 53.85 25.27 36.39
N TYR A 36 53.97 24.54 35.27
CA TYR A 36 55.18 24.54 34.45
C TYR A 36 55.48 25.92 33.83
N PHE A 37 54.44 26.63 33.38
CA PHE A 37 54.59 28.00 32.89
C PHE A 37 55.03 28.95 34.01
N GLY A 38 54.46 28.81 35.21
CA GLY A 38 54.86 29.58 36.38
C GLY A 38 56.31 29.34 36.80
N LEU A 39 56.78 28.08 36.75
CA LEU A 39 58.19 27.74 36.99
C LEU A 39 59.11 28.40 35.97
N PHE A 40 58.75 28.37 34.69
CA PHE A 40 59.49 29.05 33.63
C PHE A 40 59.59 30.57 33.88
N LEU A 41 58.48 31.22 34.27
CA LEU A 41 58.49 32.65 34.62
C LEU A 41 59.37 32.95 35.84
N LYS A 42 59.38 32.06 36.84
CA LYS A 42 60.22 32.22 38.04
C LYS A 42 61.70 32.16 37.70
N GLU A 43 62.10 31.26 36.81
CA GLU A 43 63.50 31.07 36.40
C GLU A 43 64.03 32.20 35.51
N ILE A 44 63.19 32.79 34.66
CA ILE A 44 63.55 34.00 33.89
C ILE A 44 63.78 35.19 34.82
N ASN A 45 63.00 35.29 35.89
CA ASN A 45 63.05 36.41 36.83
C ASN A 45 64.03 36.19 38.01
N SER A 46 64.82 35.10 38.02
CA SER A 46 65.83 34.88 39.06
C SER A 46 67.12 35.64 38.78
N GLU A 47 67.90 35.97 39.80
CA GLU A 47 69.26 36.51 39.66
C GLU A 47 70.30 35.50 40.17
N PRO A 48 71.21 34.99 39.32
CA PRO A 48 71.28 35.18 37.87
C PRO A 48 70.14 34.47 37.13
N ALA A 49 69.79 34.97 35.95
CA ALA A 49 68.73 34.37 35.13
C ALA A 49 69.16 32.99 34.61
N ILE A 50 68.31 31.99 34.74
CA ILE A 50 68.55 30.63 34.25
C ILE A 50 67.47 30.28 33.24
N TYR A 51 67.84 30.06 31.97
CA TYR A 51 66.89 29.75 30.92
C TYR A 51 66.72 28.24 30.73
N ARG A 52 65.70 27.63 31.36
CA ARG A 52 65.33 26.23 31.07
C ARG A 52 64.08 26.16 30.20
N PHE A 53 64.30 26.11 28.90
CA PHE A 53 63.22 26.01 27.90
C PHE A 53 62.33 24.77 28.04
N ASN A 54 62.79 23.72 28.73
CA ASN A 54 62.00 22.51 28.96
C ASN A 54 60.65 22.81 29.64
N HIS A 55 60.61 23.73 30.60
CA HIS A 55 59.36 24.08 31.29
C HIS A 55 58.36 24.80 30.37
N LEU A 56 58.84 25.65 29.45
CA LEU A 56 58.01 26.27 28.42
C LEU A 56 57.46 25.24 27.43
N ILE A 57 58.30 24.30 27.00
CA ILE A 57 57.89 23.22 26.07
C ILE A 57 56.77 22.38 26.69
N TYR A 58 56.90 21.97 27.96
CA TYR A 58 55.84 21.20 28.64
C TYR A 58 54.53 21.98 28.78
N ALA A 59 54.59 23.29 29.08
CA ALA A 59 53.41 24.14 29.15
C ALA A 59 52.70 24.25 27.79
N VAL A 60 53.45 24.45 26.70
CA VAL A 60 52.89 24.56 25.34
C VAL A 60 52.26 23.23 24.90
N ILE A 61 52.96 22.11 25.11
CA ILE A 61 52.41 20.77 24.80
C ILE A 61 51.11 20.52 25.56
N GLY A 62 51.07 20.87 26.85
CA GLY A 62 49.88 20.70 27.67
C GLY A 62 48.68 21.51 27.15
N VAL A 63 48.90 22.76 26.75
CA VAL A 63 47.86 23.60 26.13
C VAL A 63 47.36 23.00 24.81
N ILE A 64 48.25 22.48 23.96
CA ILE A 64 47.86 21.82 22.70
C ILE A 64 46.98 20.60 22.97
N ILE A 65 47.35 19.78 23.96
CA ILE A 65 46.55 18.61 24.36
C ILE A 65 45.16 19.05 24.87
N CYS A 66 45.08 20.11 25.68
CA CYS A 66 43.81 20.67 26.12
C CYS A 66 42.94 21.15 24.95
N MET A 67 43.51 21.86 23.98
CA MET A 67 42.79 22.32 22.79
C MET A 67 42.28 21.15 21.96
N TYR A 68 43.08 20.09 21.81
CA TYR A 68 42.67 18.88 21.10
C TYR A 68 41.51 18.16 21.78
N ILE A 69 41.53 18.02 23.11
CA ILE A 69 40.45 17.42 23.89
C ILE A 69 39.15 18.22 23.71
N GLU A 70 39.20 19.55 23.80
CA GLU A 70 38.04 20.42 23.60
C GLU A 70 37.51 20.35 22.16
N TYR A 71 38.39 20.33 21.18
CA TYR A 71 37.99 20.16 19.78
C TYR A 71 37.23 18.84 19.58
N ARG A 72 37.73 17.72 20.12
CA ARG A 72 37.03 16.42 20.03
C ARG A 72 35.68 16.46 20.71
N ARG A 73 35.60 17.07 21.90
CA ARG A 73 34.36 17.23 22.64
C ARG A 73 33.32 18.02 21.83
N LEU A 74 33.68 19.21 21.34
CA LEU A 74 32.80 20.06 20.54
C LEU A 74 32.36 19.38 19.25
N LYS A 75 33.25 18.66 18.57
CA LYS A 75 32.92 17.89 17.37
C LYS A 75 31.89 16.79 17.67
N LYS A 76 32.03 16.12 18.82
CA LYS A 76 31.10 15.07 19.27
C LYS A 76 29.73 15.67 19.64
N GLU A 77 29.71 16.73 20.46
CA GLU A 77 28.49 17.46 20.85
C GLU A 77 27.72 17.99 19.63
N ARG A 78 28.44 18.48 18.59
CA ARG A 78 27.81 18.96 17.34
C ARG A 78 27.20 17.83 16.50
N ASN A 79 27.86 16.68 16.41
CA ASN A 79 27.43 15.58 15.55
C ASN A 79 26.35 14.70 16.19
N PHE A 80 26.22 14.75 17.51
CA PHE A 80 25.29 13.92 18.26
C PHE A 80 23.80 14.18 17.91
N PRO A 81 23.30 15.44 17.87
CA PRO A 81 21.91 15.70 17.47
C PRO A 81 21.58 15.19 16.06
N VAL A 82 22.55 15.29 15.13
CA VAL A 82 22.39 14.82 13.76
C VAL A 82 22.27 13.30 13.71
N SER A 83 23.15 12.58 14.42
CA SER A 83 23.13 11.12 14.46
C SER A 83 21.86 10.55 15.09
N ILE A 84 21.33 11.20 16.15
CA ILE A 84 20.04 10.80 16.73
C ILE A 84 18.91 11.02 15.72
N LEU A 85 18.87 12.18 15.07
CA LEU A 85 17.80 12.50 14.13
C LEU A 85 17.82 11.52 12.94
N GLU A 86 19.00 11.18 12.44
CA GLU A 86 19.17 10.14 11.40
C GLU A 86 18.69 8.77 11.88
N HIS A 87 19.03 8.36 13.11
CA HIS A 87 18.58 7.09 13.66
C HIS A 87 17.06 7.05 13.88
N LEU A 88 16.47 8.14 14.39
CA LEU A 88 15.02 8.28 14.56
C LEU A 88 14.31 8.17 13.22
N LYS A 89 14.79 8.93 12.22
CA LYS A 89 14.26 8.90 10.86
C LYS A 89 14.37 7.51 10.25
N ALA A 90 15.53 6.86 10.34
CA ALA A 90 15.73 5.51 9.83
C ALA A 90 14.84 4.47 10.55
N SER A 91 14.62 4.62 11.86
CA SER A 91 13.74 3.75 12.63
C SER A 91 12.27 3.93 12.23
N GLU A 92 11.83 5.17 11.99
CA GLU A 92 10.48 5.48 11.52
C GLU A 92 10.27 4.97 10.08
N GLU A 93 11.22 5.21 9.19
CA GLU A 93 11.21 4.67 7.82
C GLU A 93 11.14 3.14 7.82
N LEU A 94 11.94 2.48 8.67
CA LEU A 94 11.91 1.02 8.81
C LEU A 94 10.57 0.50 9.34
N GLN A 95 9.96 1.20 10.29
CA GLN A 95 8.62 0.85 10.79
C GLN A 95 7.55 1.01 9.70
N ASN A 96 7.60 2.11 8.94
CA ASN A 96 6.69 2.35 7.82
C ASN A 96 6.83 1.28 6.73
N LEU A 97 8.07 0.96 6.34
CA LEU A 97 8.36 -0.12 5.37
C LEU A 97 7.88 -1.48 5.87
N ARG A 98 8.06 -1.78 7.16
CA ARG A 98 7.59 -3.03 7.76
C ARG A 98 6.07 -3.13 7.73
N ASN A 99 5.35 -2.04 7.99
CA ASN A 99 3.89 -2.00 7.91
C ASN A 99 3.40 -2.22 6.47
N LEU A 100 4.00 -1.53 5.48
CA LEU A 100 3.69 -1.72 4.06
C LEU A 100 3.97 -3.15 3.60
N TYR A 101 5.10 -3.71 4.01
CA TYR A 101 5.48 -5.10 3.70
C TYR A 101 4.50 -6.11 4.32
N SER A 102 4.12 -5.92 5.59
CA SER A 102 3.14 -6.77 6.25
C SER A 102 1.77 -6.70 5.59
N ARG A 103 1.33 -5.52 5.14
CA ARG A 103 0.09 -5.36 4.36
C ARG A 103 0.17 -6.16 3.06
N LYS A 104 1.27 -6.01 2.32
CA LYS A 104 1.50 -6.70 1.04
C LYS A 104 1.46 -8.22 1.18
N ILE A 105 2.05 -8.78 2.23
CA ILE A 105 1.98 -10.23 2.51
C ILE A 105 0.52 -10.69 2.65
N LYS A 106 -0.28 -9.98 3.46
CA LYS A 106 -1.69 -10.32 3.66
C LYS A 106 -2.50 -10.22 2.37
N ILE A 107 -2.26 -9.20 1.56
CA ILE A 107 -2.91 -9.05 0.25
C ILE A 107 -2.62 -10.26 -0.64
N TYR A 108 -1.37 -10.74 -0.67
CA TYR A 108 -1.04 -11.95 -1.43
C TYR A 108 -1.67 -13.22 -0.88
N GLU A 109 -1.78 -13.34 0.44
CA GLU A 109 -2.52 -14.44 1.08
C GLU A 109 -4.00 -14.43 0.65
N TYR A 110 -4.64 -13.27 0.62
CA TYR A 110 -6.03 -13.12 0.16
C TYR A 110 -6.19 -13.43 -1.34
N ILE A 111 -5.25 -12.99 -2.17
CA ILE A 111 -5.25 -13.34 -3.60
C ILE A 111 -5.11 -14.85 -3.78
N ASP A 112 -4.24 -15.51 -3.01
CA ASP A 112 -4.07 -16.97 -3.06
C ASP A 112 -5.37 -17.69 -2.66
N ASN A 113 -6.05 -17.24 -1.60
CA ASN A 113 -7.35 -17.78 -1.20
C ASN A 113 -8.40 -17.64 -2.31
N SER A 114 -8.47 -16.48 -2.99
CA SER A 114 -9.37 -16.27 -4.12
C SER A 114 -9.06 -17.18 -5.31
N ILE A 115 -7.77 -17.43 -5.59
CA ILE A 115 -7.35 -18.38 -6.62
C ILE A 115 -7.70 -19.81 -6.22
N GLN A 116 -7.49 -20.20 -4.97
CA GLN A 116 -7.87 -21.51 -4.46
C GLN A 116 -9.40 -21.72 -4.56
N SER A 117 -10.20 -20.72 -4.17
CA SER A 117 -11.66 -20.72 -4.30
C SER A 117 -12.11 -20.85 -5.76
N LEU A 118 -11.47 -20.12 -6.69
CA LEU A 118 -11.73 -20.29 -8.12
C LEU A 118 -11.40 -21.72 -8.59
N ASN A 119 -10.25 -22.25 -8.17
CA ASN A 119 -9.79 -23.58 -8.59
C ASN A 119 -10.67 -24.70 -8.04
N SER A 120 -11.12 -24.63 -6.78
CA SER A 120 -12.05 -25.61 -6.21
C SER A 120 -13.37 -25.64 -6.96
N ASN A 121 -13.81 -24.49 -7.48
CA ASN A 121 -15.08 -24.37 -8.21
C ASN A 121 -14.95 -24.74 -9.71
N THR A 122 -13.75 -24.67 -10.30
CA THR A 122 -13.55 -24.82 -11.75
C THR A 122 -12.79 -26.09 -12.17
N CYS A 123 -12.06 -26.76 -11.28
CA CYS A 123 -11.24 -27.94 -11.60
C CYS A 123 -11.80 -29.25 -10.99
N PRO A 124 -12.24 -30.23 -11.82
CA PRO A 124 -12.76 -31.52 -11.35
C PRO A 124 -11.67 -32.54 -10.93
N ILE A 125 -10.39 -32.14 -10.86
CA ILE A 125 -9.27 -33.09 -10.66
C ILE A 125 -9.21 -33.63 -9.22
N LEU A 126 -9.90 -33.00 -8.26
CA LEU A 126 -9.97 -33.42 -6.85
C LEU A 126 -11.21 -34.28 -6.54
N GLY A 127 -11.51 -35.31 -7.34
CA GLY A 127 -12.31 -36.49 -6.94
C GLY A 127 -13.71 -36.29 -6.34
N GLY A 128 -14.26 -35.06 -6.34
CA GLY A 128 -15.62 -34.72 -5.95
C GLY A 128 -16.50 -34.64 -7.18
N SER A 129 -17.65 -35.29 -7.12
CA SER A 129 -18.70 -35.25 -8.14
C SER A 129 -19.16 -33.81 -8.44
N GLU A 130 -19.25 -33.48 -9.73
CA GLU A 130 -19.87 -32.27 -10.32
C GLU A 130 -19.17 -30.93 -10.00
N ASN A 131 -18.83 -30.17 -11.04
CA ASN A 131 -18.28 -28.82 -10.89
C ASN A 131 -19.34 -27.92 -10.23
N ASP A 132 -19.21 -27.61 -8.94
CA ASP A 132 -20.17 -26.83 -8.16
C ASP A 132 -20.52 -25.47 -8.82
N LEU A 133 -19.59 -24.85 -9.56
CA LEU A 133 -19.82 -23.58 -10.28
C LEU A 133 -20.95 -23.66 -11.32
N CYS A 134 -21.19 -24.84 -11.90
CA CYS A 134 -22.27 -25.09 -12.84
C CYS A 134 -23.65 -25.21 -12.16
N HIS A 135 -23.64 -25.55 -10.88
CA HIS A 135 -24.85 -25.85 -10.12
C HIS A 135 -25.24 -24.68 -9.19
N GLN A 136 -24.28 -23.86 -8.78
CA GLN A 136 -24.46 -22.67 -7.95
C GLN A 136 -24.96 -21.44 -8.73
N ASP A 137 -25.58 -20.51 -8.01
CA ASP A 137 -25.95 -19.20 -8.55
C ASP A 137 -24.69 -18.34 -8.78
N LEU A 138 -24.66 -17.58 -9.87
CA LEU A 138 -23.49 -16.76 -10.25
C LEU A 138 -23.12 -15.76 -9.16
N SER A 139 -24.12 -15.18 -8.47
CA SER A 139 -23.89 -14.26 -7.35
C SER A 139 -23.13 -14.94 -6.20
N SER A 140 -23.46 -16.19 -5.91
CA SER A 140 -22.78 -16.97 -4.86
C SER A 140 -21.37 -17.34 -5.27
N GLY A 141 -21.15 -17.71 -6.54
CA GLY A 141 -19.82 -17.97 -7.08
C GLY A 141 -18.91 -16.73 -7.06
N LEU A 142 -19.44 -15.57 -7.46
CA LEU A 142 -18.72 -14.30 -7.40
C LEU A 142 -18.37 -13.91 -5.96
N LEU A 143 -19.32 -14.05 -5.02
CA LEU A 143 -19.06 -13.80 -3.61
C LEU A 143 -17.96 -14.73 -3.09
N GLY A 144 -18.01 -16.03 -3.40
CA GLY A 144 -17.00 -17.00 -2.98
C GLY A 144 -15.59 -16.68 -3.49
N VAL A 145 -15.47 -16.20 -4.73
CA VAL A 145 -14.20 -15.78 -5.33
C VAL A 145 -13.70 -14.45 -4.75
N LEU A 146 -14.60 -13.50 -4.50
CA LEU A 146 -14.27 -12.16 -4.04
C LEU A 146 -14.39 -11.99 -2.51
N THR A 147 -14.58 -13.07 -1.75
CA THR A 147 -14.88 -13.03 -0.31
C THR A 147 -13.93 -12.10 0.44
N ASP A 148 -12.62 -12.25 0.28
CA ASP A 148 -11.65 -11.43 0.99
C ASP A 148 -11.76 -9.95 0.60
N LEU A 149 -11.94 -9.64 -0.69
CA LEU A 149 -12.14 -8.26 -1.17
C LEU A 149 -13.42 -7.64 -0.62
N VAL A 150 -14.49 -8.43 -0.51
CA VAL A 150 -15.82 -7.99 -0.06
C VAL A 150 -15.85 -7.83 1.47
N GLU A 151 -15.30 -8.77 2.23
CA GLU A 151 -15.34 -8.74 3.69
C GLU A 151 -14.31 -7.79 4.30
N ARG A 152 -13.15 -7.63 3.65
CA ARG A 152 -11.99 -6.90 4.20
C ARG A 152 -11.44 -5.80 3.28
N PRO A 153 -12.29 -4.98 2.63
CA PRO A 153 -11.84 -3.94 1.69
C PRO A 153 -10.89 -2.92 2.35
N ASN A 154 -11.09 -2.62 3.63
CA ASN A 154 -10.24 -1.73 4.42
C ASN A 154 -8.74 -2.13 4.40
N TYR A 155 -8.43 -3.43 4.40
CA TYR A 155 -7.05 -3.92 4.34
C TYR A 155 -6.40 -3.67 2.99
N PHE A 156 -7.15 -3.83 1.91
CA PHE A 156 -6.66 -3.52 0.56
C PHE A 156 -6.48 -2.00 0.43
N LEU A 157 -7.55 -1.26 0.73
CA LEU A 157 -7.59 0.19 0.54
C LEU A 157 -6.70 0.98 1.51
N ASN A 158 -6.20 0.32 2.57
CA ASN A 158 -5.37 0.93 3.61
C ASN A 158 -6.07 2.15 4.24
N ILE A 159 -7.33 1.96 4.60
CA ILE A 159 -8.17 2.96 5.24
C ILE A 159 -8.79 2.38 6.51
N ASP A 160 -9.16 3.25 7.43
CA ASP A 160 -9.80 2.88 8.71
C ASP A 160 -11.33 2.80 8.59
N GLU A 161 -11.88 3.07 7.40
CA GLU A 161 -13.30 2.96 7.13
C GLU A 161 -13.76 1.50 7.28
N THR A 162 -15.00 1.34 7.74
CA THR A 162 -15.62 0.05 8.03
C THR A 162 -16.84 -0.23 7.17
N LYS A 163 -17.44 0.82 6.58
CA LYS A 163 -18.64 0.71 5.74
C LYS A 163 -18.30 0.82 4.26
N PHE A 164 -18.71 -0.19 3.51
CA PHE A 164 -18.43 -0.30 2.08
C PHE A 164 -19.64 -0.78 1.31
N THR A 165 -19.74 -0.32 0.07
CA THR A 165 -20.54 -1.00 -0.96
C THR A 165 -19.58 -1.58 -1.99
N VAL A 166 -19.56 -2.91 -2.11
CA VAL A 166 -18.67 -3.64 -3.02
C VAL A 166 -19.54 -4.41 -4.00
N GLY A 167 -19.24 -4.28 -5.29
CA GLY A 167 -20.02 -4.95 -6.31
C GLY A 167 -19.26 -5.14 -7.60
N VAL A 168 -19.94 -5.83 -8.51
CA VAL A 168 -19.43 -6.14 -9.84
C VAL A 168 -20.51 -5.85 -10.86
N TYR A 169 -20.19 -5.07 -11.87
CA TYR A 169 -21.00 -4.92 -13.08
C TYR A 169 -20.47 -5.86 -14.15
N LEU A 170 -21.33 -6.67 -14.75
CA LEU A 170 -20.95 -7.66 -15.76
C LEU A 170 -21.86 -7.57 -16.99
N GLU A 171 -21.26 -7.80 -18.16
CA GLU A 171 -21.97 -7.95 -19.43
C GLU A 171 -21.80 -9.36 -19.99
N ASN A 172 -22.65 -9.70 -20.97
CA ASN A 172 -22.59 -10.98 -21.68
C ASN A 172 -22.66 -12.22 -20.78
N ILE A 173 -23.44 -12.14 -19.70
CA ILE A 173 -23.71 -13.28 -18.81
C ILE A 173 -24.82 -14.12 -19.44
N HIS A 174 -24.57 -15.43 -19.58
CA HIS A 174 -25.60 -16.34 -20.09
C HIS A 174 -26.61 -16.69 -19.01
N ASP A 175 -27.90 -16.47 -19.32
CA ASP A 175 -28.99 -16.86 -18.42
C ASP A 175 -29.19 -18.38 -18.46
N ARG A 176 -29.15 -19.01 -17.28
CA ARG A 176 -29.42 -20.43 -17.10
C ARG A 176 -30.89 -20.79 -17.37
N ASN A 177 -31.81 -19.86 -17.15
CA ASN A 177 -33.25 -20.05 -17.33
C ASN A 177 -33.72 -19.88 -18.78
N SER A 178 -32.83 -19.48 -19.69
CA SER A 178 -33.09 -19.41 -21.13
C SER A 178 -33.57 -20.76 -21.70
N LYS A 179 -34.32 -20.75 -22.81
CA LYS A 179 -34.80 -22.00 -23.44
C LYS A 179 -33.63 -22.80 -24.02
N ILE A 180 -33.78 -24.13 -24.08
CA ILE A 180 -32.79 -25.01 -24.73
C ILE A 180 -32.62 -24.58 -26.19
N GLY A 181 -31.38 -24.37 -26.63
CA GLY A 181 -31.05 -23.89 -27.98
C GLY A 181 -31.03 -22.36 -28.14
N GLU A 182 -31.41 -21.59 -27.12
CA GLU A 182 -31.30 -20.13 -27.09
C GLU A 182 -30.22 -19.72 -26.09
N LEU A 183 -29.34 -18.79 -26.48
CA LEU A 183 -28.43 -18.09 -25.57
C LEU A 183 -28.94 -16.67 -25.42
N GLN A 184 -29.48 -16.36 -24.24
CA GLN A 184 -29.78 -14.99 -23.87
C GLN A 184 -28.65 -14.48 -22.99
N SER A 185 -27.98 -13.44 -23.48
CA SER A 185 -26.98 -12.68 -22.73
C SER A 185 -27.68 -11.53 -22.02
N SER A 186 -27.35 -11.33 -20.75
CA SER A 186 -27.79 -10.17 -19.97
C SER A 186 -26.60 -9.38 -19.42
N GLU A 187 -26.82 -8.11 -19.16
CA GLU A 187 -25.98 -7.29 -18.28
C GLU A 187 -26.62 -7.20 -16.90
N LYS A 188 -25.80 -7.17 -15.84
CA LYS A 188 -26.32 -7.11 -14.47
C LYS A 188 -25.30 -6.56 -13.47
N PHE A 189 -25.81 -5.82 -12.50
CA PHE A 189 -25.08 -5.47 -11.28
C PHE A 189 -25.24 -6.56 -10.21
N PHE A 190 -24.12 -6.96 -9.62
CA PHE A 190 -24.04 -7.86 -8.48
C PHE A 190 -23.49 -7.07 -7.30
N ILE A 191 -24.38 -6.64 -6.41
CA ILE A 191 -23.96 -6.02 -5.15
C ILE A 191 -23.66 -7.13 -4.15
N LEU A 192 -22.39 -7.23 -3.76
CA LEU A 192 -21.88 -8.31 -2.91
C LEU A 192 -21.84 -7.90 -1.43
N ARG A 193 -21.77 -6.61 -1.17
CA ARG A 193 -21.88 -5.98 0.16
C ARG A 193 -22.41 -4.58 0.00
N ASP A 194 -23.30 -4.14 0.90
CA ASP A 194 -23.89 -2.81 0.87
C ASP A 194 -24.11 -2.26 2.29
N ASP A 195 -23.03 -1.84 2.95
CA ASP A 195 -23.13 -1.22 4.28
C ASP A 195 -23.53 0.27 4.20
N LEU A 196 -23.45 0.87 3.01
CA LEU A 196 -23.81 2.26 2.78
C LEU A 196 -25.30 2.44 2.48
N GLU A 197 -26.01 1.33 2.26
CA GLU A 197 -27.45 1.30 1.91
C GLU A 197 -27.73 2.11 0.63
N ILE A 198 -26.93 1.86 -0.42
CA ILE A 198 -27.03 2.55 -1.72
C ILE A 198 -27.38 1.60 -2.87
N ASN A 199 -27.75 0.34 -2.57
CA ASN A 199 -28.12 -0.65 -3.58
C ASN A 199 -29.31 -0.20 -4.45
N ASP A 200 -30.26 0.55 -3.89
CA ASP A 200 -31.37 1.16 -4.62
C ASP A 200 -30.93 2.24 -5.62
N GLN A 201 -29.71 2.77 -5.47
CA GLN A 201 -29.13 3.79 -6.33
C GLN A 201 -28.38 3.23 -7.55
N PHE A 202 -28.40 1.90 -7.75
CA PHE A 202 -27.82 1.28 -8.94
C PHE A 202 -28.88 1.08 -10.03
N PRO A 203 -28.59 1.49 -11.28
CA PRO A 203 -29.54 1.30 -12.38
C PRO A 203 -29.64 -0.18 -12.76
N GLU A 204 -30.78 -0.60 -13.30
CA GLU A 204 -30.94 -1.97 -13.84
C GLU A 204 -30.00 -2.23 -15.04
N SER A 205 -29.68 -1.18 -15.80
CA SER A 205 -28.83 -1.21 -16.99
C SER A 205 -27.84 -0.04 -16.98
N LEU A 206 -26.62 -0.29 -17.46
CA LEU A 206 -25.58 0.75 -17.57
C LEU A 206 -25.87 1.76 -18.68
N PHE A 207 -26.79 1.45 -19.61
CA PHE A 207 -27.11 2.30 -20.76
C PHE A 207 -28.48 2.98 -20.66
N ASN A 208 -29.31 2.61 -19.68
CA ASN A 208 -30.59 3.26 -19.48
C ASN A 208 -30.40 4.56 -18.66
N MET A 209 -30.25 5.70 -19.34
CA MET A 209 -30.06 7.03 -18.73
C MET A 209 -31.40 7.73 -18.40
N GLU A 210 -32.43 6.98 -18.03
CA GLU A 210 -33.74 7.55 -17.71
C GLU A 210 -33.82 8.19 -16.31
N SER A 211 -32.77 8.07 -15.48
CA SER A 211 -32.79 8.65 -14.13
C SER A 211 -32.53 10.16 -14.16
N GLU A 212 -33.51 10.97 -13.74
CA GLU A 212 -33.34 12.41 -13.48
C GLU A 212 -32.45 12.71 -12.25
N GLU A 213 -32.07 11.67 -11.51
CA GLU A 213 -31.32 11.78 -10.26
C GLU A 213 -29.81 11.82 -10.50
N GLU A 214 -29.18 12.94 -10.13
CA GLU A 214 -27.74 13.25 -10.29
C GLU A 214 -26.82 12.16 -9.68
N GLU A 215 -27.31 11.46 -8.67
CA GLU A 215 -26.61 10.43 -7.90
C GLU A 215 -26.31 9.17 -8.73
N TYR A 216 -27.32 8.66 -9.42
CA TYR A 216 -27.20 7.50 -10.33
C TYR A 216 -26.22 7.80 -11.45
N PHE A 217 -26.32 9.01 -12.02
CA PHE A 217 -25.49 9.44 -13.13
C PHE A 217 -24.00 9.45 -12.75
N GLN A 218 -23.66 9.84 -11.53
CA GLN A 218 -22.27 9.88 -11.06
C GLN A 218 -21.65 8.48 -10.96
N ILE A 219 -22.36 7.52 -10.37
CA ILE A 219 -21.92 6.12 -10.25
C ILE A 219 -21.83 5.48 -11.64
N GLN A 220 -22.88 5.61 -12.44
CA GLN A 220 -22.94 5.08 -13.81
C GLN A 220 -21.80 5.63 -14.67
N THR A 221 -21.54 6.94 -14.62
CA THR A 221 -20.44 7.57 -15.35
C THR A 221 -19.09 6.99 -14.94
N ALA A 222 -18.84 6.82 -13.64
CA ALA A 222 -17.57 6.27 -13.17
C ALA A 222 -17.35 4.81 -13.65
N ILE A 223 -18.39 3.99 -13.63
CA ILE A 223 -18.32 2.60 -14.11
C ILE A 223 -18.15 2.55 -15.63
N MET A 224 -18.93 3.35 -16.38
CA MET A 224 -18.80 3.48 -17.84
C MET A 224 -17.42 3.97 -18.25
N GLU A 225 -16.87 4.94 -17.53
CA GLU A 225 -15.54 5.50 -17.80
C GLU A 225 -14.46 4.44 -17.58
N SER A 226 -14.52 3.68 -16.48
CA SER A 226 -13.56 2.60 -16.21
C SER A 226 -13.60 1.53 -17.30
N LYS A 227 -14.82 1.13 -17.71
CA LYS A 227 -15.03 0.11 -18.74
C LYS A 227 -14.60 0.55 -20.14
N LYS A 228 -15.07 1.73 -20.60
CA LYS A 228 -14.84 2.20 -21.98
C LYS A 228 -13.38 2.55 -22.25
N PHE A 229 -12.66 3.01 -21.23
CA PHE A 229 -11.26 3.40 -21.36
C PHE A 229 -10.29 2.37 -20.78
N ASP A 230 -10.80 1.21 -20.36
CA ASP A 230 -10.02 0.12 -19.75
C ASP A 230 -9.02 0.64 -18.70
N LYS A 231 -9.51 1.46 -17.77
CA LYS A 231 -8.66 2.13 -16.79
C LYS A 231 -9.19 2.00 -15.37
N TYR A 232 -8.25 1.84 -14.45
CA TYR A 232 -8.52 2.00 -13.02
C TYR A 232 -8.90 3.45 -12.73
N LEU A 233 -9.97 3.63 -11.95
CA LEU A 233 -10.47 4.93 -11.53
C LEU A 233 -10.62 4.97 -10.02
N CYS A 234 -10.23 6.11 -9.46
CA CYS A 234 -10.48 6.48 -8.08
C CYS A 234 -11.04 7.90 -8.11
N LYS A 235 -12.35 8.04 -7.89
CA LYS A 235 -13.06 9.29 -8.08
C LYS A 235 -13.89 9.61 -6.85
N ARG A 236 -13.95 10.90 -6.51
CA ARG A 236 -14.85 11.41 -5.47
C ARG A 236 -16.24 11.60 -6.05
N LEU A 237 -17.25 11.19 -5.31
CA LEU A 237 -18.66 11.36 -5.63
C LEU A 237 -19.33 12.15 -4.51
N THR A 238 -20.35 12.92 -4.85
CA THR A 238 -21.19 13.60 -3.86
C THR A 238 -22.60 13.05 -4.00
N LEU A 239 -23.04 12.30 -3.00
CA LEU A 239 -24.30 11.55 -2.99
C LEU A 239 -25.11 11.94 -1.75
N SER A 240 -26.30 12.52 -1.93
CA SER A 240 -27.22 12.85 -0.83
C SER A 240 -26.54 13.60 0.32
N THR A 241 -25.70 14.60 0.00
CA THR A 241 -24.86 15.41 0.92
C THR A 241 -23.67 14.69 1.59
N ARG A 242 -23.40 13.43 1.25
CA ARG A 242 -22.23 12.67 1.69
C ARG A 242 -21.14 12.71 0.63
N ASN A 243 -19.89 12.89 1.07
CA ASN A 243 -18.73 12.75 0.20
C ASN A 243 -18.29 11.29 0.24
N LEU A 244 -18.37 10.64 -0.92
CA LEU A 244 -17.98 9.25 -1.11
C LEU A 244 -16.78 9.18 -2.05
N THR A 245 -16.06 8.07 -2.01
CA THR A 245 -15.07 7.72 -3.03
C THR A 245 -15.51 6.42 -3.69
N ILE A 246 -15.55 6.42 -5.03
CA ILE A 246 -15.71 5.21 -5.84
C ILE A 246 -14.37 4.81 -6.43
N ILE A 247 -14.10 3.51 -6.32
CA ILE A 247 -13.03 2.83 -7.03
C ILE A 247 -13.67 1.95 -8.07
N CYS A 248 -13.22 2.05 -9.32
CA CYS A 248 -13.63 1.18 -10.40
C CYS A 248 -12.39 0.57 -11.05
N SER A 249 -12.43 -0.73 -11.31
CA SER A 249 -11.38 -1.43 -12.05
C SER A 249 -12.01 -2.31 -13.13
N PRO A 250 -11.55 -2.22 -14.38
CA PRO A 250 -12.09 -3.02 -15.46
C PRO A 250 -11.75 -4.50 -15.25
N ILE A 251 -12.71 -5.36 -15.59
CA ILE A 251 -12.51 -6.80 -15.67
C ILE A 251 -11.97 -7.08 -17.07
N THR A 252 -10.64 -7.04 -17.19
CA THR A 252 -9.96 -7.34 -18.45
C THR A 252 -10.29 -8.75 -18.88
N ASN A 253 -10.64 -8.92 -20.15
CA ASN A 253 -10.91 -10.24 -20.72
C ASN A 253 -9.60 -11.06 -20.78
N VAL A 254 -9.73 -12.38 -20.91
CA VAL A 254 -8.60 -13.31 -21.08
C VAL A 254 -7.88 -13.07 -22.42
N CYS A 255 -8.59 -12.55 -23.44
CA CYS A 255 -7.98 -12.12 -24.70
C CYS A 255 -7.47 -10.66 -24.63
N GLU A 256 -6.22 -10.45 -25.08
CA GLU A 256 -5.51 -9.15 -24.98
C GLU A 256 -6.16 -8.00 -25.78
N ASP A 257 -6.99 -8.30 -26.80
CA ASP A 257 -7.64 -7.31 -27.68
C ASP A 257 -9.16 -7.18 -27.49
N CYS A 258 -9.71 -7.87 -26.48
CA CYS A 258 -11.15 -7.89 -26.25
C CYS A 258 -11.57 -6.76 -25.30
N PRO A 259 -12.74 -6.14 -25.51
CA PRO A 259 -13.27 -5.15 -24.56
C PRO A 259 -13.47 -5.81 -23.18
N PRO A 260 -13.33 -5.04 -22.07
CA PRO A 260 -13.55 -5.56 -20.72
C PRO A 260 -14.96 -6.15 -20.56
N ASP A 261 -15.05 -7.29 -19.87
CA ASP A 261 -16.31 -8.04 -19.65
C ASP A 261 -17.18 -7.39 -18.55
N GLY A 262 -16.62 -6.43 -17.82
CA GLY A 262 -17.28 -5.81 -16.68
C GLY A 262 -16.37 -4.87 -15.90
N VAL A 263 -16.80 -4.52 -14.70
CA VAL A 263 -16.10 -3.63 -13.77
C VAL A 263 -16.32 -4.11 -12.34
N ILE A 264 -15.23 -4.25 -11.57
CA ILE A 264 -15.29 -4.38 -10.11
C ILE A 264 -15.31 -2.96 -9.54
N PHE A 265 -16.21 -2.69 -8.60
CA PHE A 265 -16.27 -1.39 -7.93
C PHE A 265 -16.36 -1.51 -6.41
N THR A 266 -15.88 -0.45 -5.73
CA THR A 266 -15.96 -0.30 -4.28
C THR A 266 -16.22 1.15 -3.94
N ILE A 267 -17.22 1.40 -3.10
CA ILE A 267 -17.65 2.73 -2.65
C ILE A 267 -17.48 2.79 -1.13
N TYR A 268 -16.95 3.90 -0.60
CA TYR A 268 -16.74 4.12 0.83
C TYR A 268 -16.78 5.60 1.21
N THR A 269 -16.94 5.89 2.50
CA THR A 269 -17.14 7.24 3.04
C THR A 269 -15.83 7.90 3.48
N GLU A 270 -14.90 8.20 2.57
CA GLU A 270 -13.74 9.06 2.88
C GLU A 270 -13.20 9.76 1.62
N GLU A 271 -12.68 10.98 1.79
CA GLU A 271 -11.96 11.73 0.74
C GLU A 271 -10.46 11.39 0.67
N LYS A 272 -10.09 10.10 0.71
CA LYS A 272 -8.68 9.71 0.61
C LYS A 272 -8.26 9.43 -0.83
N GLN A 273 -7.00 9.75 -1.12
CA GLN A 273 -6.36 9.34 -2.37
C GLN A 273 -6.09 7.84 -2.30
N CYS A 274 -6.48 7.11 -3.34
CA CYS A 274 -6.27 5.67 -3.39
C CYS A 274 -4.78 5.30 -3.31
N SER A 275 -4.47 4.20 -2.61
CA SER A 275 -3.11 3.68 -2.50
C SER A 275 -2.58 3.28 -3.89
N PRO A 276 -1.31 3.58 -4.25
CA PRO A 276 -0.79 3.41 -5.61
C PRO A 276 -0.68 1.94 -6.06
N ASP A 277 -0.71 0.99 -5.14
CA ASP A 277 -0.70 -0.45 -5.42
C ASP A 277 -2.10 -1.02 -5.72
N MET A 278 -3.18 -0.25 -5.50
CA MET A 278 -4.56 -0.75 -5.65
C MET A 278 -4.92 -1.12 -7.06
N GLU A 279 -4.45 -0.38 -8.05
CA GLU A 279 -4.68 -0.71 -9.45
C GLU A 279 -4.25 -2.15 -9.77
N ASN A 280 -3.04 -2.54 -9.38
CA ASN A 280 -2.53 -3.88 -9.60
C ASN A 280 -3.35 -4.95 -8.85
N VAL A 281 -3.75 -4.66 -7.61
CA VAL A 281 -4.54 -5.59 -6.79
C VAL A 281 -5.91 -5.83 -7.42
N PHE A 282 -6.62 -4.77 -7.78
CA PHE A 282 -7.94 -4.88 -8.40
C PHE A 282 -7.86 -5.51 -9.80
N GLN A 283 -6.80 -5.25 -10.58
CA GLN A 283 -6.56 -5.96 -11.84
C GLN A 283 -6.39 -7.47 -11.65
N ILE A 284 -5.71 -7.92 -10.59
CA ILE A 284 -5.59 -9.35 -10.27
C ILE A 284 -6.97 -9.94 -9.97
N PHE A 285 -7.77 -9.29 -9.11
CA PHE A 285 -9.16 -9.73 -8.86
C PHE A 285 -10.00 -9.71 -10.13
N GLY A 286 -9.83 -8.71 -11.00
CA GLY A 286 -10.48 -8.64 -12.31
C GLY A 286 -10.18 -9.87 -13.16
N ARG A 287 -8.92 -10.32 -13.24
CA ARG A 287 -8.55 -11.55 -13.95
C ARG A 287 -9.15 -12.82 -13.34
N ILE A 288 -9.18 -12.91 -12.01
CA ILE A 288 -9.79 -14.04 -11.31
C ILE A 288 -11.30 -14.10 -11.62
N VAL A 289 -11.98 -12.96 -11.60
CA VAL A 289 -13.41 -12.84 -11.95
C VAL A 289 -13.67 -13.16 -13.42
N SER A 290 -12.87 -12.63 -14.35
CA SER A 290 -12.99 -12.94 -15.79
C SER A 290 -12.88 -14.45 -16.04
N ASN A 291 -11.90 -15.12 -15.42
CA ASN A 291 -11.77 -16.58 -15.51
C ASN A 291 -13.00 -17.31 -14.94
N GLY A 292 -13.53 -16.87 -13.80
CA GLY A 292 -14.74 -17.44 -13.20
C GLY A 292 -15.97 -17.30 -14.11
N ILE A 293 -16.17 -16.13 -14.69
CA ILE A 293 -17.29 -15.86 -15.60
C ILE A 293 -17.17 -16.65 -16.89
N SER A 294 -15.98 -16.71 -17.48
CA SER A 294 -15.72 -17.53 -18.66
C SER A 294 -16.13 -18.99 -18.43
N LYS A 295 -15.74 -19.57 -17.29
CA LYS A 295 -16.11 -20.94 -16.92
C LYS A 295 -17.60 -21.12 -16.65
N TYR A 296 -18.24 -20.17 -15.97
CA TYR A 296 -19.69 -20.17 -15.77
C TYR A 296 -20.42 -20.16 -17.12
N ASN A 297 -20.04 -19.25 -18.01
CA ASN A 297 -20.63 -19.09 -19.33
C ASN A 297 -20.45 -20.34 -20.20
N ASP A 298 -19.28 -20.97 -20.18
CA ASP A 298 -19.04 -22.23 -20.89
C ASP A 298 -19.90 -23.37 -20.32
N CYS A 299 -20.11 -23.40 -19.01
CA CYS A 299 -20.98 -24.38 -18.41
C CYS A 299 -22.44 -24.21 -18.85
N VAL A 300 -22.97 -22.98 -18.81
CA VAL A 300 -24.33 -22.69 -19.28
C VAL A 300 -24.48 -23.10 -20.75
N ARG A 301 -23.51 -22.76 -21.62
CA ARG A 301 -23.52 -23.17 -23.04
C ARG A 301 -23.56 -24.68 -23.21
N SER A 302 -22.70 -25.41 -22.49
CA SER A 302 -22.64 -26.87 -22.56
C SER A 302 -23.97 -27.51 -22.15
N SER A 303 -24.61 -26.99 -21.10
CA SER A 303 -25.91 -27.48 -20.62
C SER A 303 -27.05 -27.29 -21.64
N LYS A 304 -26.91 -26.33 -22.57
CA LYS A 304 -27.89 -26.04 -23.62
C LYS A 304 -27.63 -26.77 -24.93
N ASN A 305 -26.58 -27.61 -25.03
CA ASN A 305 -26.17 -28.35 -26.24
C ASN A 305 -25.91 -27.45 -27.47
N ILE A 306 -25.49 -26.20 -27.27
CA ILE A 306 -25.21 -25.29 -28.37
C ILE A 306 -23.77 -25.54 -28.85
N LYS A 307 -23.62 -25.97 -30.11
CA LYS A 307 -22.30 -26.11 -30.74
C LYS A 307 -21.74 -24.72 -31.06
N VAL A 308 -20.45 -24.53 -30.79
CA VAL A 308 -19.73 -23.29 -31.11
C VAL A 308 -19.58 -23.21 -32.64
N GLU A 309 -20.19 -22.21 -33.27
CA GLU A 309 -19.67 -21.67 -34.54
C GLU A 309 -18.72 -20.53 -34.16
N GLU A 310 -17.41 -20.79 -34.16
CA GLU A 310 -16.40 -19.76 -33.99
C GLU A 310 -16.42 -18.83 -35.21
N LYS A 311 -17.20 -17.75 -35.13
CA LYS A 311 -17.01 -16.59 -36.01
C LYS A 311 -16.14 -15.58 -35.28
N HIS A 312 -14.83 -15.78 -35.37
CA HIS A 312 -13.87 -14.71 -35.11
C HIS A 312 -13.96 -13.70 -36.25
N ASP A 313 -14.79 -12.66 -36.07
CA ASP A 313 -14.86 -11.51 -36.96
C ASP A 313 -13.66 -10.61 -36.65
N HIS A 314 -12.49 -10.98 -37.16
CA HIS A 314 -11.35 -10.06 -37.21
C HIS A 314 -11.73 -8.90 -38.12
N LYS A 315 -12.12 -7.77 -37.53
CA LYS A 315 -12.16 -6.49 -38.26
C LYS A 315 -10.75 -6.19 -38.72
N GLU A 316 -10.50 -6.39 -40.02
CA GLU A 316 -9.35 -5.82 -40.71
C GLU A 316 -9.30 -4.32 -40.40
N VAL A 317 -8.27 -3.92 -39.65
CA VAL A 317 -7.89 -2.53 -39.51
C VAL A 317 -7.33 -2.11 -40.87
N LEU A 318 -8.19 -1.52 -41.70
CA LEU A 318 -7.81 -0.85 -42.94
C LEU A 318 -6.69 0.15 -42.64
N GLY A 319 -5.54 -0.09 -43.26
CA GLY A 319 -4.39 0.79 -43.23
C GLY A 319 -4.75 2.21 -43.64
N LYS A 320 -4.30 3.17 -42.84
CA LYS A 320 -4.21 4.56 -43.26
C LYS A 320 -2.82 4.81 -43.81
N ASN A 321 -2.79 5.14 -45.10
CA ASN A 321 -1.71 5.91 -45.74
C ASN A 321 -1.59 7.30 -45.10
#